data_AF-A0A916FWG6-F1
#
_entry.id   AF-A0A916FWG6-F1
#
_cell.length_a   1.000
_cell.length_b   1.000
_cell.length_c   1.000
_cell.angle_alpha   90.00
_cell.angle_beta   90.00
_cell.angle_gamma   90.00
#
_symmetry.space_group_name_H-M   'P 1'
#
loop_
_entity.id
_entity.type
_entity.pdbx_description
1 polymer ?
#
loop_
_entity_poly.entity_id
_entity_poly.type
_entity_poly.pdbx_seq_one_letter_code
_entity_poly.pdbx_strand_id
1 'polypeptide(L)'
;ISAKLVRRHPHVFGDVKVNGTDEIIANWEKIKQGENGGKKKTSSIPRTLPALPRAQKVAKRDKVKANPKEIAKEVERLARAKNRERALGEVLFALAAYAQEKHLDAESALRSIAK
;
A
#
# COMPACT_ATOMS: atom_id res chain seq x y z
N ILE A 1 26.07 -2.81 13.57
CA ILE A 1 24.65 -3.14 13.85
C ILE A 1 23.91 -1.82 14.11
N SER A 2 22.73 -1.60 13.52
CA SER A 2 21.97 -0.35 13.68
C SER A 2 21.21 -0.32 15.01
N ALA A 3 21.24 0.80 15.76
CA ALA A 3 20.47 0.99 17.00
C ALA A 3 18.96 0.70 16.83
N LYS A 4 18.43 0.85 15.62
CA LYS A 4 17.04 0.55 15.26
C LYS A 4 16.72 -0.95 15.26
N LEU A 5 17.67 -1.80 14.91
CA LEU A 5 17.51 -3.26 14.93
C LEU A 5 17.43 -3.78 16.37
N VAL A 6 18.27 -3.24 17.25
CA VAL A 6 18.31 -3.57 18.69
C VAL A 6 17.00 -3.19 19.37
N ARG A 7 16.50 -1.96 19.13
CA ARG A 7 15.24 -1.49 19.75
C ARG A 7 13.99 -2.28 19.32
N ARG A 8 13.97 -2.80 18.08
CA ARG A 8 12.80 -3.52 17.52
C ARG A 8 12.77 -5.00 17.84
N HIS A 9 13.86 -5.57 18.33
CA HIS A 9 13.93 -6.99 18.71
C HIS A 9 14.40 -7.13 20.16
N PRO A 10 13.63 -6.61 21.14
CA PRO A 10 13.98 -6.74 22.55
C PRO A 10 13.95 -8.19 23.06
N HIS A 11 13.39 -9.12 22.28
CA HIS A 11 13.42 -10.56 22.52
C HIS A 11 14.70 -11.25 22.00
N VAL A 12 15.47 -10.58 21.13
CA VAL A 12 16.78 -11.06 20.62
C VAL A 12 17.93 -10.34 21.33
N PHE A 13 17.76 -9.05 21.65
CA PHE A 13 18.83 -8.20 22.17
C PHE A 13 18.56 -7.63 23.57
N GLY A 14 17.49 -8.07 24.26
CA GLY A 14 17.12 -7.63 25.61
C GLY A 14 16.44 -8.74 26.41
N ASP A 15 15.83 -8.41 27.54
CA ASP A 15 15.27 -9.37 28.51
C ASP A 15 13.77 -9.72 28.30
N VAL A 16 13.18 -9.36 27.16
CA VAL A 16 11.76 -9.63 26.91
C VAL A 16 11.56 -11.08 26.48
N LYS A 17 11.06 -11.92 27.40
CA LYS A 17 10.58 -13.27 27.07
C LYS A 17 9.21 -13.18 26.37
N VAL A 18 9.13 -13.82 25.21
CA VAL A 18 7.92 -13.95 24.38
C VAL A 18 7.65 -15.44 24.21
N ASN A 19 6.39 -15.85 24.30
CA ASN A 19 5.98 -17.25 24.30
C ASN A 19 5.61 -17.77 22.89
N GLY A 20 5.79 -16.96 21.84
CA GLY A 20 5.54 -17.39 20.46
C GLY A 20 5.77 -16.31 19.40
N THR A 21 5.80 -16.75 18.12
CA THR A 21 6.04 -15.89 16.95
C THR A 21 4.99 -14.80 16.79
N ASP A 22 3.73 -15.06 17.14
CA ASP A 22 2.65 -14.08 17.06
C ASP A 22 2.85 -12.92 18.05
N GLU A 23 3.37 -13.22 19.24
CA GLU A 23 3.70 -12.23 20.26
C GLU A 23 4.91 -11.38 19.84
N ILE A 24 5.88 -11.99 19.14
CA ILE A 24 7.00 -11.28 18.52
C ILE A 24 6.51 -10.25 17.50
N ILE A 25 5.61 -10.65 16.60
CA ILE A 25 5.07 -9.79 15.54
C ILE A 25 4.27 -8.64 16.17
N ALA A 26 3.40 -8.93 17.13
CA ALA A 26 2.59 -7.93 17.81
C ALA A 26 3.46 -6.90 18.56
N ASN A 27 4.51 -7.36 19.25
CA ASN A 27 5.44 -6.47 19.96
C ASN A 27 6.26 -5.62 18.99
N TRP A 28 6.73 -6.21 17.88
CA TRP A 28 7.45 -5.49 16.83
C TRP A 28 6.59 -4.40 16.19
N GLU A 29 5.33 -4.69 15.89
CA GLU A 29 4.39 -3.69 15.37
C GLU A 29 4.11 -2.60 16.38
N LYS A 30 3.92 -2.94 17.66
CA LYS A 30 3.69 -1.98 18.75
C LYS A 30 4.88 -1.02 18.93
N ILE A 31 6.11 -1.55 18.94
CA ILE A 31 7.34 -0.75 19.00
C ILE A 31 7.40 0.17 17.78
N LYS A 32 7.22 -0.37 16.57
CA LYS A 32 7.23 0.40 15.31
C LYS A 32 6.17 1.51 15.29
N GLN A 33 5.01 1.29 15.91
CA GLN A 33 3.96 2.30 16.04
C GLN A 33 4.36 3.43 17.00
N GLY A 34 4.94 3.09 18.16
CA GLY A 34 5.44 4.07 19.13
C GLY A 34 6.58 4.94 18.59
N GLU A 35 7.45 4.36 17.75
CA GLU A 35 8.57 5.09 17.12
C GLU A 35 8.13 6.16 16.10
N ASN A 36 6.94 6.04 15.51
CA ASN A 36 6.46 6.94 14.47
C ASN A 36 5.87 8.26 15.01
N GLY A 37 5.90 8.49 16.32
CA GLY A 37 5.70 9.81 16.95
C GLY A 37 4.43 10.56 16.53
N GLY A 38 3.30 9.86 16.36
CA GLY A 38 2.03 10.49 15.99
C GLY A 38 2.00 11.11 14.57
N LYS A 39 3.03 10.93 13.75
CA LYS A 39 2.98 11.35 12.35
C LYS A 39 1.92 10.51 11.66
N LYS A 40 0.84 11.17 11.19
CA LYS A 40 -0.20 10.58 10.33
C LYS A 40 0.46 9.60 9.36
N LYS A 41 -0.14 8.43 9.14
CA LYS A 41 0.27 7.37 8.17
C LYS A 41 0.42 7.87 6.71
N THR A 42 0.39 9.18 6.47
CA THR A 42 0.68 9.85 5.21
C THR A 42 2.16 9.83 4.83
N SER A 43 3.08 9.59 5.77
CA SER A 43 4.53 9.52 5.48
C SER A 43 5.04 8.15 4.97
N SER A 44 4.20 7.12 4.90
CA SER A 44 4.65 5.74 4.66
C SER A 44 4.79 5.34 3.19
N ILE A 45 4.28 6.14 2.25
CA ILE A 45 4.33 5.84 0.81
C ILE A 45 5.30 6.83 0.14
N PRO A 46 6.50 6.39 -0.27
CA PRO A 46 7.48 7.25 -0.90
C PRO A 46 6.92 7.91 -2.16
N ARG A 47 7.20 9.22 -2.32
CA ARG A 47 6.80 9.96 -3.51
C ARG A 47 7.57 9.56 -4.77
N THR A 48 8.73 8.94 -4.58
CA THR A 48 9.64 8.45 -5.61
C THR A 48 9.16 7.15 -6.28
N LEU A 49 8.13 6.50 -5.74
CA LEU A 49 7.57 5.31 -6.38
C LEU A 49 6.92 5.69 -7.72
N PRO A 50 7.02 4.81 -8.74
CA PRO A 50 6.24 4.93 -9.95
C PRO A 50 4.73 5.00 -9.64
N ALA A 51 3.96 5.53 -10.59
CA ALA A 51 2.55 5.85 -10.37
C ALA A 51 1.71 4.63 -9.96
N LEU A 52 1.87 3.48 -10.65
CA LEU A 52 1.06 2.28 -10.39
C LEU A 52 1.39 1.62 -9.03
N PRO A 53 2.65 1.34 -8.66
CA PRO A 53 2.98 0.80 -7.33
C PRO A 53 2.56 1.74 -6.21
N ARG A 54 2.65 3.06 -6.44
CA ARG A 54 2.16 4.06 -5.49
C ARG A 54 0.65 3.97 -5.32
N ALA A 55 -0.11 3.89 -6.41
CA ALA A 55 -1.55 3.72 -6.40
C ALA A 55 -1.97 2.44 -5.65
N GLN A 56 -1.30 1.31 -5.91
CA GLN A 56 -1.55 0.05 -5.20
C GLN A 56 -1.29 0.17 -3.69
N LYS A 57 -0.21 0.84 -3.27
CA LYS A 57 0.06 1.08 -1.84
C LYS A 57 -0.97 1.99 -1.18
N VAL A 58 -1.43 3.03 -1.89
CA VAL A 58 -2.50 3.91 -1.41
C VAL A 58 -3.81 3.14 -1.26
N ALA A 59 -4.20 2.38 -2.28
CA ALA A 59 -5.39 1.53 -2.25
C ALA A 59 -5.34 0.52 -1.09
N LYS A 60 -4.20 -0.15 -0.88
CA LYS A 60 -4.00 -1.07 0.26
C LYS A 60 -4.15 -0.36 1.61
N ARG A 61 -3.54 0.82 1.76
CA ARG A 61 -3.58 1.61 3.01
C ARG A 61 -5.00 2.06 3.33
N ASP A 62 -5.71 2.53 2.32
CA ASP A 62 -7.05 3.11 2.45
C ASP A 62 -8.15 2.05 2.32
N LYS A 63 -7.74 0.76 2.20
CA LYS A 63 -8.62 -0.41 2.05
C LYS A 63 -9.62 -0.24 0.90
N VAL A 64 -9.21 0.42 -0.17
CA VAL A 64 -10.01 0.60 -1.37
C VAL A 64 -10.19 -0.77 -2.02
N LYS A 65 -11.45 -1.14 -2.22
CA LYS A 65 -11.84 -2.30 -3.02
C LYS A 65 -12.42 -1.80 -4.31
N ALA A 66 -12.13 -2.49 -5.39
CA ALA A 66 -12.69 -2.18 -6.70
C ALA A 66 -13.16 -3.49 -7.30
N ASN A 67 -14.35 -3.50 -7.89
CA ASN A 67 -14.84 -4.65 -8.65
C ASN A 67 -14.96 -4.30 -10.15
N PRO A 68 -14.94 -5.32 -11.04
CA PRO A 68 -14.98 -5.06 -12.48
C PRO A 68 -16.21 -4.27 -12.96
N LYS A 69 -17.36 -4.41 -12.29
CA LYS A 69 -18.60 -3.69 -12.64
C LYS A 69 -18.48 -2.20 -12.33
N GLU A 70 -17.88 -1.84 -11.20
CA GLU A 70 -17.61 -0.44 -10.84
C GLU A 70 -16.59 0.19 -11.79
N ILE A 71 -15.52 -0.54 -12.12
CA ILE A 71 -14.52 -0.07 -13.08
C ILE A 71 -15.16 0.19 -14.45
N ALA A 72 -16.05 -0.69 -14.92
CA ALA A 72 -16.76 -0.48 -16.18
C ALA A 72 -17.59 0.82 -16.17
N LYS A 73 -18.30 1.10 -15.08
CA LYS A 73 -19.05 2.36 -14.91
C LYS A 73 -18.13 3.58 -14.94
N GLU A 74 -16.95 3.49 -14.33
CA GLU A 74 -15.96 4.57 -14.34
C GLU A 74 -15.41 4.84 -15.75
N VAL A 75 -15.20 3.79 -16.55
CA VAL A 75 -14.83 3.92 -17.97
C VAL A 75 -15.94 4.62 -18.77
N GLU A 76 -17.21 4.29 -18.53
CA GLU A 76 -18.32 5.01 -19.18
C GLU A 76 -18.43 6.47 -18.71
N ARG A 77 -18.14 6.75 -17.43
CA ARG A 77 -18.12 8.11 -16.90
C ARG A 77 -16.99 8.93 -17.53
N LEU A 78 -15.83 8.32 -17.75
CA LEU A 78 -14.69 8.94 -18.43
C LEU A 78 -15.06 9.48 -19.82
N ALA A 79 -15.88 8.76 -20.58
CA ALA A 79 -16.33 9.19 -21.90
C ALA A 79 -17.18 10.47 -21.87
N ARG A 80 -17.87 10.73 -20.75
CA ARG A 80 -18.80 11.86 -20.56
C ARG A 80 -18.25 12.95 -19.64
N ALA A 81 -17.05 12.76 -19.07
CA ALA A 81 -16.48 13.67 -18.09
C ALA A 81 -15.99 14.98 -18.73
N LYS A 82 -16.31 16.12 -18.09
CA LYS A 82 -15.77 17.43 -18.47
C LYS A 82 -14.24 17.47 -18.35
N ASN A 83 -13.70 16.85 -17.29
CA ASN A 83 -12.25 16.69 -17.09
C ASN A 83 -11.86 15.22 -17.32
N ARG A 84 -11.46 14.92 -18.55
CA ARG A 84 -11.13 13.54 -18.97
C ARG A 84 -9.84 13.02 -18.36
N GLU A 85 -8.84 13.88 -18.11
CA GLU A 85 -7.59 13.49 -17.47
C GLU A 85 -7.81 13.01 -16.04
N ARG A 86 -8.61 13.76 -15.26
CA ARG A 86 -8.97 13.36 -13.90
C ARG A 86 -9.74 12.04 -13.91
N ALA A 87 -10.73 11.91 -14.79
CA ALA A 87 -11.51 10.68 -14.91
C ALA A 87 -10.65 9.47 -15.31
N LEU A 88 -9.67 9.68 -16.21
CA LEU A 88 -8.66 8.67 -16.55
C LEU A 88 -7.83 8.27 -15.32
N GLY A 89 -7.39 9.24 -14.52
CA GLY A 89 -6.71 8.96 -13.27
C GLY A 89 -7.55 8.12 -12.29
N GLU A 90 -8.86 8.40 -12.20
CA GLU A 90 -9.80 7.64 -11.36
C GLU A 90 -9.97 6.20 -11.86
N VAL A 91 -10.07 5.98 -13.18
CA VAL A 91 -10.09 4.64 -13.79
C VAL A 91 -8.79 3.87 -13.54
N LEU A 92 -7.64 4.50 -13.77
CA LEU A 92 -6.33 3.88 -13.55
C LEU A 92 -6.12 3.51 -12.07
N PHE A 93 -6.56 4.38 -11.16
CA PHE A 93 -6.50 4.10 -9.73
C PHE A 93 -7.42 2.93 -9.35
N ALA A 94 -8.62 2.85 -9.89
CA ALA A 94 -9.54 1.74 -9.65
C ALA A 94 -8.96 0.40 -10.17
N LEU A 95 -8.31 0.40 -11.33
CA LEU A 95 -7.59 -0.77 -11.84
C LEU A 95 -6.42 -1.18 -10.94
N ALA A 96 -5.63 -0.22 -10.46
CA ALA A 96 -4.55 -0.48 -9.51
C ALA A 96 -5.09 -1.04 -8.17
N ALA A 97 -6.23 -0.52 -7.68
CA ALA A 97 -6.88 -1.04 -6.49
C ALA A 97 -7.35 -2.49 -6.68
N TYR A 98 -7.94 -2.81 -7.83
CA TYR A 98 -8.32 -4.18 -8.19
C TYR A 98 -7.10 -5.11 -8.26
N ALA A 99 -6.03 -4.70 -8.94
CA ALA A 99 -4.79 -5.46 -9.01
C ALA A 99 -4.22 -5.72 -7.60
N GLN A 100 -4.24 -4.70 -6.73
CA GLN A 100 -3.79 -4.84 -5.34
C GLN A 100 -4.63 -5.86 -4.55
N GLU A 101 -5.95 -5.88 -4.72
CA GLU A 101 -6.83 -6.86 -4.07
C GLU A 101 -6.59 -8.28 -4.58
N LYS A 102 -6.25 -8.42 -5.87
CA LYS A 102 -5.92 -9.71 -6.50
C LYS A 102 -4.47 -10.13 -6.37
N HIS A 103 -3.66 -9.40 -5.60
CA HIS A 103 -2.23 -9.66 -5.43
C HIS A 103 -1.44 -9.67 -6.76
N LEU A 104 -1.87 -8.87 -7.73
CA LEU A 104 -1.21 -8.67 -9.02
C LEU A 104 -0.33 -7.42 -8.96
N ASP A 105 0.88 -7.47 -9.54
CA ASP A 105 1.74 -6.29 -9.69
C ASP A 105 1.37 -5.52 -10.96
N ALA A 106 0.70 -4.37 -10.79
CA ALA A 106 0.12 -3.63 -11.91
C ALA A 106 1.20 -3.03 -12.84
N GLU A 107 2.34 -2.63 -12.28
CA GLU A 107 3.45 -2.06 -13.05
C GLU A 107 4.10 -3.12 -13.95
N SER A 108 4.44 -4.28 -13.40
CA SER A 108 5.04 -5.39 -14.16
C SER A 108 4.08 -5.95 -15.19
N ALA A 109 2.78 -6.06 -14.85
CA ALA A 109 1.74 -6.48 -15.78
C ALA A 109 1.59 -5.50 -16.96
N LEU A 110 1.68 -4.19 -16.72
CA LEU A 110 1.64 -3.21 -17.81
C LEU A 110 2.93 -3.24 -18.64
N ARG A 111 4.10 -3.30 -17.97
CA ARG A 111 5.41 -3.35 -18.64
C ARG A 111 5.59 -4.57 -19.54
N SER A 112 4.99 -5.71 -19.20
CA SER A 112 5.09 -6.91 -20.03
C SER A 112 4.36 -6.76 -21.36
N ILE A 113 3.31 -5.92 -21.42
CA ILE A 113 2.51 -5.65 -22.62
C ILE A 113 3.05 -4.46 -23.41
N ALA A 114 3.52 -3.41 -22.73
CA ALA A 114 4.00 -2.18 -23.34
C ALA A 114 5.44 -2.26 -23.90
N LYS A 115 5.89 -3.47 -24.29
CA LYS A 115 7.21 -3.69 -24.90
C LYS A 115 7.34 -3.04 -26.27
#